data_AF-A0A2X1JHM0-F1
#
_entry.id   AF-A0A2X1JHM0-F1
#
_cell.length_a   1.000
_cell.length_b   1.000
_cell.length_c   1.000
_cell.angle_alpha   90.00
_cell.angle_beta   90.00
_cell.angle_gamma   90.00
#
_symmetry.space_group_name_H-M   'P 1'
#
loop_
_entity.id
_entity.type
_entity.pdbx_description
1 polymer ?
#
loop_
_entity_poly.entity_id
_entity_poly.type
_entity_poly.pdbx_seq_one_letter_code
_entity_poly.pdbx_strand_id
1 'polypeptide(L)'
;MDIVSGRGAVVFDNTEFRVVNSRTQQEAYVFAPATLSNIYYGFLAVNSRFNAFGDGVAQLGRSLDVDANTNGQVVIRDSAINEGFNTAKPWADAVISNRPFAGNTGSVDDNDEIQRNLNDTNYNRMWEYNNRGVGSKVVAEAKK
;
A
#
# COMPACT_ATOMS: atom_id res chain seq x y z
N MET A 1 2.52 -4.02 -13.24
CA MET A 1 3.71 -3.59 -12.49
C MET A 1 3.63 -2.10 -12.32
N ASP A 2 3.68 -1.61 -11.08
CA ASP A 2 3.67 -0.18 -10.72
C ASP A 2 2.63 0.64 -11.51
N ILE A 3 1.37 0.18 -11.49
CA ILE A 3 0.29 0.66 -12.39
C ILE A 3 0.09 2.17 -12.28
N VAL A 4 0.08 2.68 -11.04
CA VAL A 4 0.01 4.11 -10.75
C VAL A 4 1.29 4.51 -10.02
N SER A 5 2.09 5.36 -10.66
CA SER A 5 3.43 5.71 -10.21
C SER A 5 3.64 7.21 -10.16
N GLY A 6 4.53 7.65 -9.26
CA GLY A 6 5.11 9.00 -9.31
C GLY A 6 4.80 9.86 -8.10
N ARG A 7 5.03 11.17 -8.26
CA ARG A 7 5.05 12.16 -7.18
C ARG A 7 3.93 13.17 -7.39
N GLY A 8 3.05 13.29 -6.40
CA GLY A 8 1.94 14.24 -6.40
C GLY A 8 0.83 13.84 -5.44
N ALA A 9 -0.06 14.77 -5.13
CA ALA A 9 -1.29 14.49 -4.40
C ALA A 9 -2.37 14.10 -5.40
N VAL A 10 -2.88 12.86 -5.34
CA VAL A 10 -3.86 12.34 -6.30
C VAL A 10 -4.98 11.62 -5.55
N VAL A 11 -6.22 11.95 -5.89
CA VAL A 11 -7.41 11.27 -5.36
C VAL A 11 -8.05 10.45 -6.46
N PHE A 12 -8.24 9.16 -6.19
CA PHE A 12 -9.01 8.23 -6.98
C PHE A 12 -10.29 7.92 -6.23
N ASP A 13 -11.40 8.52 -6.68
CA ASP A 13 -12.73 8.25 -6.15
C ASP A 13 -13.51 7.37 -7.13
N ASN A 14 -14.18 6.35 -6.61
CA ASN A 14 -14.98 5.39 -7.38
C ASN A 14 -14.24 4.79 -8.61
N THR A 15 -12.94 4.58 -8.48
CA THR A 15 -12.07 4.10 -9.56
C THR A 15 -11.88 2.59 -9.47
N GLU A 16 -11.77 1.91 -10.61
CA GLU A 16 -11.37 0.51 -10.67
C GLU A 16 -9.89 0.38 -11.04
N PHE A 17 -9.15 -0.39 -10.23
CA PHE A 17 -7.79 -0.82 -10.51
C PHE A 17 -7.79 -2.31 -10.84
N ARG A 18 -7.28 -2.67 -12.02
CA ARG A 18 -7.24 -4.05 -12.51
C ARG A 18 -5.82 -4.50 -12.78
N VAL A 19 -5.37 -5.52 -12.04
CA VAL A 19 -4.10 -6.20 -12.28
C VAL A 19 -4.33 -7.35 -13.26
N VAL A 20 -3.61 -7.34 -14.39
CA VAL A 20 -3.60 -8.42 -15.39
C VAL A 20 -2.27 -9.16 -15.36
N ASN A 21 -2.30 -10.48 -15.65
CA ASN A 21 -1.15 -11.37 -15.53
C ASN A 21 -0.70 -11.99 -16.87
N SER A 22 -1.21 -11.51 -18.01
CA SER A 22 -0.86 -12.04 -19.34
C SER A 22 0.60 -11.78 -19.73
N ARG A 23 1.22 -10.72 -19.18
CA ARG A 23 2.63 -10.38 -19.42
C ARG A 23 3.57 -11.01 -18.39
N THR A 24 3.18 -11.03 -17.12
CA THR A 24 3.94 -11.63 -16.02
C THR A 24 2.98 -12.18 -14.99
N GLN A 25 3.33 -13.34 -14.43
CA GLN A 25 2.58 -14.02 -13.37
C GLN A 25 3.34 -14.04 -12.05
N GLN A 26 4.52 -13.41 -11.99
CA GLN A 26 5.44 -13.50 -10.84
C GLN A 26 5.25 -12.36 -9.83
N GLU A 27 4.80 -11.20 -10.30
CA GLU A 27 4.66 -10.00 -9.48
C GLU A 27 3.67 -9.01 -10.07
N ALA A 28 3.01 -8.25 -9.20
CA ALA A 28 2.21 -7.09 -9.58
C ALA A 28 2.04 -6.14 -8.40
N TYR A 29 2.12 -4.84 -8.67
CA TYR A 29 1.93 -3.76 -7.69
C TYR A 29 0.99 -2.72 -8.27
N VAL A 30 -0.04 -2.31 -7.53
CA VAL A 30 -0.99 -1.29 -7.98
C VAL A 30 -0.39 0.10 -7.86
N PHE A 31 0.05 0.48 -6.66
CA PHE A 31 0.62 1.81 -6.39
C PHE A 31 2.14 1.78 -6.20
N ALA A 32 2.82 2.76 -6.80
CA ALA A 32 4.23 3.05 -6.60
C ALA A 32 4.46 4.55 -6.35
N PRO A 33 4.01 5.08 -5.20
CA PRO A 33 4.14 6.50 -4.88
C PRO A 33 5.61 6.88 -4.64
N ALA A 34 6.01 8.04 -5.15
CA ALA A 34 7.31 8.68 -4.95
C ALA A 34 7.19 10.00 -4.15
N THR A 35 6.23 10.04 -3.21
CA THR A 35 5.99 11.20 -2.34
C THR A 35 7.25 11.54 -1.55
N LEU A 36 7.62 12.82 -1.54
CA LEU A 36 8.73 13.31 -0.73
C LEU A 36 8.43 13.09 0.76
N SER A 37 9.44 12.74 1.55
CA SER A 37 9.30 12.41 2.98
C SER A 37 8.72 13.56 3.80
N ASN A 38 8.99 14.80 3.41
CA ASN A 38 8.45 16.01 4.06
C ASN A 38 7.06 16.43 3.55
N ILE A 39 6.48 15.72 2.57
CA ILE A 39 5.13 15.98 2.04
C ILE A 39 4.18 14.91 2.56
N TYR A 40 3.05 15.31 3.15
CA TYR A 40 2.17 14.40 3.89
C TYR A 40 1.14 13.68 3.02
N TYR A 41 0.84 14.20 1.83
CA TYR A 41 -0.18 13.66 0.95
C TYR A 41 0.43 13.19 -0.37
N GLY A 42 0.26 11.90 -0.65
CA GLY A 42 0.52 11.25 -1.92
C GLY A 42 -0.80 10.78 -2.52
N PHE A 43 -1.01 9.48 -2.59
CA PHE A 43 -2.20 8.92 -3.22
C PHE A 43 -3.31 8.61 -2.21
N LEU A 44 -4.54 8.88 -2.61
CA LEU A 44 -5.74 8.44 -1.90
C LEU A 44 -6.62 7.66 -2.87
N ALA A 45 -6.90 6.40 -2.56
CA ALA A 45 -7.96 5.63 -3.20
C ALA A 45 -9.13 5.52 -2.23
N VAL A 46 -10.28 6.07 -2.60
CA VAL A 46 -11.50 6.09 -1.80
C VAL A 46 -12.66 5.56 -2.61
N ASN A 47 -13.58 4.84 -1.96
CA ASN A 47 -14.75 4.21 -2.60
C ASN A 47 -14.42 3.38 -3.86
N SER A 48 -13.20 2.87 -3.95
CA SER A 48 -12.64 2.29 -5.18
C SER A 48 -12.71 0.77 -5.16
N ARG A 49 -12.35 0.13 -6.27
CA ARG A 49 -12.39 -1.33 -6.45
C ARG A 49 -11.05 -1.83 -6.96
N PHE A 50 -10.55 -2.90 -6.34
CA PHE A 50 -9.29 -3.54 -6.70
C PHE A 50 -9.56 -4.98 -7.11
N ASN A 51 -9.18 -5.34 -8.34
CA ASN A 51 -9.33 -6.66 -8.91
C ASN A 51 -7.98 -7.18 -9.43
N ALA A 52 -7.65 -8.43 -9.13
CA ALA A 52 -6.43 -9.05 -9.63
C ALA A 52 -6.70 -10.46 -10.18
N PHE A 53 -6.04 -10.79 -11.28
CA PHE A 53 -5.94 -12.18 -11.75
C PHE A 53 -4.81 -12.91 -11.00
N GLY A 54 -4.96 -14.23 -10.85
CA GLY A 54 -3.98 -15.12 -10.20
C GLY A 54 -4.28 -15.35 -8.72
N ASP A 55 -3.46 -16.18 -8.07
CA ASP A 55 -3.70 -16.67 -6.71
C ASP A 55 -2.72 -16.04 -5.72
N GLY A 56 -3.09 -14.89 -5.16
CA GLY A 56 -2.36 -14.27 -4.06
C GLY A 56 -0.98 -13.70 -4.42
N VAL A 57 -0.73 -13.40 -5.70
CA VAL A 57 0.54 -12.83 -6.18
C VAL A 57 0.52 -11.31 -6.17
N ALA A 58 -0.60 -10.68 -6.48
CA ALA A 58 -0.67 -9.23 -6.61
C ALA A 58 -0.58 -8.53 -5.25
N GLN A 59 0.07 -7.38 -5.21
CA GLN A 59 0.23 -6.56 -4.01
C GLN A 59 -0.36 -5.17 -4.27
N LEU A 60 -0.82 -4.50 -3.20
CA LEU A 60 -1.42 -3.16 -3.25
C LEU A 60 -0.39 -2.10 -3.64
N GLY A 61 0.88 -2.30 -3.31
CA GLY A 61 1.92 -1.38 -3.74
C GLY A 61 3.29 -1.62 -3.11
N ARG A 62 4.21 -0.72 -3.46
CA ARG A 62 5.57 -0.60 -2.91
C ARG A 62 6.05 0.84 -3.07
N SER A 63 7.01 1.29 -2.27
CA SER A 63 7.53 2.66 -2.43
C SER A 63 8.37 2.76 -3.70
N LEU A 64 8.28 3.88 -4.42
CA LEU A 64 9.15 4.19 -5.56
C LEU A 64 10.26 5.14 -5.09
N ASP A 65 11.32 4.57 -4.49
CA ASP A 65 12.41 5.32 -3.84
C ASP A 65 13.40 5.89 -4.89
N VAL A 66 12.94 6.87 -5.67
CA VAL A 66 13.72 7.54 -6.75
C VAL A 66 14.85 8.42 -6.25
N ASP A 67 14.82 8.80 -4.98
CA ASP A 67 15.87 9.57 -4.31
C ASP A 67 15.85 9.31 -2.79
N ALA A 68 16.89 9.77 -2.10
CA ALA A 68 17.05 9.57 -0.65
C ALA A 68 16.00 10.30 0.21
N ASN A 69 15.24 11.24 -0.36
CA ASN A 69 14.22 12.01 0.35
C ASN A 69 12.80 11.56 -0.04
N THR A 70 12.65 10.35 -0.57
CA THR A 70 11.37 9.76 -0.93
C THR A 70 10.91 8.78 0.15
N ASN A 71 9.65 8.89 0.56
CA ASN A 71 8.94 7.88 1.34
C ASN A 71 7.49 7.86 0.85
N GLY A 72 7.20 7.02 -0.14
CA GLY A 72 5.93 7.00 -0.85
C GLY A 72 4.72 6.91 0.08
N GLN A 73 3.72 7.77 -0.16
CA GLN A 73 2.51 7.84 0.66
C GLN A 73 1.30 7.39 -0.16
N VAL A 74 0.53 6.45 0.40
CA VAL A 74 -0.77 6.05 -0.13
C VAL A 74 -1.72 5.66 1.00
N VAL A 75 -2.99 6.02 0.86
CA VAL A 75 -4.10 5.53 1.68
C VAL A 75 -5.13 4.86 0.78
N ILE A 76 -5.51 3.62 1.09
CA ILE A 76 -6.64 2.94 0.47
C ILE A 76 -7.75 2.85 1.53
N ARG A 77 -8.88 3.50 1.28
CA ARG A 77 -9.97 3.54 2.25
C ARG A 77 -11.33 3.30 1.64
N ASP A 78 -12.26 2.78 2.44
CA ASP A 78 -13.67 2.60 2.08
C ASP A 78 -13.85 1.83 0.75
N SER A 79 -12.86 1.01 0.39
CA SER A 79 -12.70 0.39 -0.93
C SER A 79 -12.92 -1.11 -0.88
N ALA A 80 -13.27 -1.72 -2.01
CA ALA A 80 -13.38 -3.17 -2.15
C ALA A 80 -12.07 -3.75 -2.70
N ILE A 81 -11.39 -4.56 -1.89
CA ILE A 81 -10.22 -5.35 -2.30
C ILE A 81 -10.68 -6.79 -2.49
N ASN A 82 -10.80 -7.20 -3.75
CA ASN A 82 -11.31 -8.52 -4.13
C ASN A 82 -10.17 -9.56 -4.12
N GLU A 83 -10.42 -10.71 -4.74
CA GLU A 83 -9.47 -11.83 -4.81
C GLU A 83 -8.21 -11.53 -5.64
N GLY A 84 -7.23 -12.42 -5.51
CA GLY A 84 -5.96 -12.38 -6.25
C GLY A 84 -4.84 -11.57 -5.61
N PHE A 85 -5.14 -10.81 -4.56
CA PHE A 85 -4.14 -10.07 -3.78
C PHE A 85 -3.51 -10.92 -2.66
N ASN A 86 -2.23 -10.67 -2.38
CA ASN A 86 -1.51 -11.24 -1.26
C ASN A 86 -1.96 -10.58 0.06
N THR A 87 -2.82 -11.25 0.81
CA THR A 87 -3.35 -10.71 2.07
C THR A 87 -2.37 -10.78 3.24
N ALA A 88 -1.34 -11.63 3.16
CA ALA A 88 -0.32 -11.74 4.21
C ALA A 88 0.74 -10.63 4.05
N LYS A 89 1.07 -10.27 2.80
CA LYS A 89 2.03 -9.22 2.46
C LYS A 89 1.45 -8.31 1.37
N PRO A 90 0.47 -7.45 1.69
CA PRO A 90 -0.15 -6.57 0.70
C PRO A 90 0.81 -5.48 0.20
N TRP A 91 1.89 -5.20 0.93
CA TRP A 91 2.90 -4.20 0.57
C TRP A 91 4.25 -4.86 0.36
N ALA A 92 4.93 -4.52 -0.73
CA ALA A 92 6.25 -5.01 -1.08
C ALA A 92 7.37 -4.05 -0.67
N ASP A 93 8.59 -4.58 -0.67
CA ASP A 93 9.81 -3.79 -0.54
C ASP A 93 9.89 -2.72 -1.64
N ALA A 94 10.49 -1.59 -1.30
CA ALA A 94 10.61 -0.46 -2.22
C ALA A 94 11.42 -0.84 -3.46
N VAL A 95 10.98 -0.35 -4.62
CA VAL A 95 11.75 -0.49 -5.86
C VAL A 95 12.88 0.55 -5.91
N ILE A 96 13.95 0.23 -6.64
CA ILE A 96 15.21 1.00 -6.75
C ILE A 96 16.10 0.85 -5.51
N SER A 97 15.62 1.23 -4.33
CA SER A 97 16.40 1.17 -3.09
C SER A 97 16.47 -0.23 -2.47
N ASN A 98 15.50 -1.10 -2.79
CA ASN A 98 15.26 -2.38 -2.11
C ASN A 98 15.07 -2.20 -0.58
N ARG A 99 14.62 -1.03 -0.13
CA ARG A 99 14.29 -0.79 1.28
C ARG A 99 13.17 -1.76 1.70
N PRO A 100 13.37 -2.60 2.73
CA PRO A 100 12.34 -3.51 3.19
C PRO A 100 11.05 -2.78 3.59
N PHE A 101 9.89 -3.39 3.33
CA PHE A 101 8.64 -2.86 3.85
C PHE A 101 8.62 -2.92 5.39
N ALA A 102 8.31 -1.79 6.03
CA ALA A 102 8.14 -1.66 7.47
C ALA A 102 6.86 -0.87 7.78
N GLY A 103 5.81 -1.56 8.23
CA GLY A 103 4.57 -0.93 8.70
C GLY A 103 4.67 -0.49 10.16
N ASN A 104 4.25 0.74 10.47
CA ASN A 104 4.24 1.24 11.85
C ASN A 104 2.91 0.90 12.54
N THR A 105 2.92 -0.07 13.45
CA THR A 105 1.73 -0.42 14.26
C THR A 105 1.52 0.49 15.47
N GLY A 106 2.50 1.35 15.80
CA GLY A 106 2.44 2.24 16.95
C GLY A 106 2.53 1.54 18.29
N SER A 107 2.20 2.30 19.34
CA SER A 107 1.97 1.85 20.71
C SER A 107 0.58 2.29 21.17
N VAL A 108 0.11 1.79 22.31
CA VAL A 108 -1.09 2.33 22.98
C VAL A 108 -0.66 3.26 24.12
N ASP A 109 -1.43 4.31 24.38
CA ASP A 109 -1.25 5.16 25.56
C ASP A 109 -2.08 4.70 26.77
N ASP A 110 -2.09 5.50 27.84
CA ASP A 110 -2.79 5.19 29.08
C ASP A 110 -4.33 5.13 28.93
N ASN A 111 -4.88 5.61 27.81
CA ASN A 111 -6.31 5.57 27.49
C ASN A 111 -6.65 4.50 26.42
N ASP A 112 -5.73 3.57 26.17
CA ASP A 112 -5.83 2.56 25.10
C ASP A 112 -5.93 3.15 23.68
N GLU A 113 -5.48 4.41 23.48
CA GLU A 113 -5.47 5.04 22.15
C GLU A 113 -4.17 4.72 21.41
N ILE A 114 -4.28 4.36 20.12
CA ILE A 114 -3.10 4.08 19.28
C ILE A 114 -2.35 5.37 18.99
N GLN A 115 -1.09 5.42 19.42
CA GLN A 115 -0.15 6.50 19.18
C GLN A 115 0.90 6.08 18.15
N ARG A 116 1.02 6.85 17.07
CA ARG A 116 2.09 6.73 16.06
C ARG A 116 2.21 7.98 15.22
N ASN A 117 3.44 8.33 14.84
CA ASN A 117 3.67 9.33 13.81
C ASN A 117 3.47 8.71 12.42
N LEU A 118 2.37 9.06 11.75
CA LEU A 118 2.05 8.57 10.39
C LEU A 118 3.04 9.04 9.31
N ASN A 119 3.89 10.02 9.64
CA ASN A 119 4.93 10.58 8.78
C ASN A 119 6.35 10.21 9.24
N ASP A 120 6.51 9.23 10.13
CA ASP A 120 7.82 8.73 10.53
C ASP A 120 8.57 8.14 9.32
N THR A 121 9.77 8.64 9.04
CA THR A 121 10.60 8.21 7.92
C THR A 121 11.26 6.86 8.14
N ASN A 122 11.25 6.34 9.37
CA ASN A 122 11.74 4.99 9.68
C ASN A 122 10.79 3.89 9.17
N TYR A 123 9.55 4.25 8.82
CA TYR A 123 8.52 3.33 8.36
C TYR A 123 7.96 3.74 6.99
N ASN A 124 7.28 2.82 6.31
CA ASN A 124 6.52 3.10 5.10
C ASN A 124 5.22 3.84 5.44
N ARG A 125 4.73 4.69 4.52
CA ARG A 125 3.50 5.48 4.68
C ARG A 125 2.35 4.94 3.81
N MET A 126 2.15 3.63 3.90
CA MET A 126 1.16 2.89 3.12
C MET A 126 0.09 2.36 4.06
N TRP A 127 -1.13 2.83 3.90
CA TRP A 127 -2.18 2.67 4.90
C TRP A 127 -3.48 2.15 4.30
N GLU A 128 -4.23 1.43 5.12
CA GLU A 128 -5.56 0.96 4.81
C GLU A 128 -6.55 1.42 5.89
N TYR A 129 -7.79 1.72 5.51
CA TYR A 129 -8.85 2.08 6.46
C TYR A 129 -10.23 1.65 5.96
N ASN A 130 -10.94 0.85 6.75
CA ASN A 130 -12.32 0.44 6.45
C ASN A 130 -12.51 -0.18 5.05
N ASN A 131 -11.53 -0.95 4.58
CA ASN A 131 -11.64 -1.71 3.33
C ASN A 131 -12.50 -2.96 3.55
N ARG A 132 -13.09 -3.46 2.46
CA ARG A 132 -13.93 -4.66 2.44
C ARG A 132 -13.52 -5.61 1.31
N GLY A 133 -14.10 -6.81 1.29
CA GLY A 133 -13.82 -7.84 0.28
C GLY A 133 -12.78 -8.85 0.76
N VAL A 134 -12.64 -9.96 0.02
CA VAL A 134 -11.81 -11.10 0.46
C VAL A 134 -10.33 -10.75 0.62
N GLY A 135 -9.82 -9.80 -0.17
CA GLY A 135 -8.44 -9.32 -0.10
C GLY A 135 -8.17 -8.29 1.00
N SER A 136 -9.20 -7.84 1.74
CA SER A 136 -9.07 -6.86 2.83
C SER A 136 -8.89 -7.50 4.22
N LYS A 137 -8.93 -8.83 4.32
CA LYS A 137 -8.77 -9.51 5.61
C LYS A 137 -7.34 -9.33 6.11
N VAL A 138 -7.18 -8.72 7.27
CA VAL A 138 -5.89 -8.61 7.95
C VAL A 138 -5.51 -10.00 8.47
N VAL A 139 -4.57 -10.64 7.80
CA VAL A 139 -3.96 -11.89 8.28
C VAL A 139 -2.65 -11.49 8.94
N ALA A 140 -2.60 -11.47 10.27
CA ALA A 140 -1.33 -11.25 10.98
C ALA A 140 -0.35 -12.36 10.58
N GLU A 141 0.85 -11.98 10.12
CA GLU A 141 1.93 -12.95 9.90
C GLU A 141 2.23 -13.62 11.25
N ALA A 142 2.27 -14.96 11.29
CA ALA A 142 2.65 -15.68 12.50
C ALA A 142 4.07 -15.23 12.89
N LYS A 143 4.26 -14.80 14.14
CA LYS A 143 5.59 -14.49 14.67
C LYS A 143 6.47 -15.74 14.47
N LYS A 144 7.56 -15.59 13.71
CA LYS A 144 8.65 -16.58 13.68
C LYS A 144 9.47 -16.51 14.96
#